data_AF-A0A1W1E1Z5-F1
#
_entry.id   AF-A0A1W1E1Z5-F1
#
_cell.length_a   1.000
_cell.length_b   1.000
_cell.length_c   1.000
_cell.angle_alpha   90.00
_cell.angle_beta   90.00
_cell.angle_gamma   90.00
#
_symmetry.space_group_name_H-M   'P 1'
#
loop_
_entity.id
_entity.type
_entity.pdbx_description
1 polymer ?
#
loop_
_entity_poly.entity_id
_entity_poly.type
_entity_poly.pdbx_seq_one_letter_code
_entity_poly.pdbx_strand_id
1 'polypeptide(L)'
;MKITQHLQHRKMDLRKYPTTVVVDEVKNIASFVFYRYDGAFIGFQRYNPNKDKISKNSGKYFTVAAQGSFAYWGVEQSLKKGEILYIVEGVFKAVRLHNKGLNAIAVLCNNPKGLRNQILLWGKMYLFTVAFCDGDAPGRKLAKYTDRKILMRESEYLDEITEERLDHYLEIFQKPQNNNNTIDKK
;
A
#
# COMPACT_ATOMS: atom_id res chain seq x y z
N MET A 1 -4.56 22.62 -8.33
CA MET A 1 -3.16 22.11 -8.29
C MET A 1 -3.00 21.11 -9.42
N LYS A 2 -1.89 21.15 -10.18
CA LYS A 2 -1.58 20.17 -11.24
C LYS A 2 -1.38 18.78 -10.65
N ILE A 3 -1.59 17.72 -11.43
CA ILE A 3 -1.55 16.35 -10.89
C ILE A 3 -0.13 15.99 -10.44
N THR A 4 0.91 16.38 -11.17
CA THR A 4 2.31 16.22 -10.75
C THR A 4 2.61 16.85 -9.39
N GLN A 5 2.21 18.10 -9.18
CA GLN A 5 2.37 18.81 -7.91
C GLN A 5 1.61 18.11 -6.78
N HIS A 6 0.39 17.65 -7.08
CA HIS A 6 -0.41 16.88 -6.13
C HIS A 6 0.27 15.58 -5.73
N LEU A 7 0.78 14.81 -6.68
CA LEU A 7 1.51 13.58 -6.41
C LEU A 7 2.78 13.84 -5.57
N GLN A 8 3.51 14.92 -5.85
CA GLN A 8 4.65 15.32 -5.04
C GLN A 8 4.25 15.68 -3.60
N HIS A 9 3.13 16.39 -3.41
CA HIS A 9 2.57 16.66 -2.07
C HIS A 9 2.24 15.34 -1.34
N ARG A 10 1.76 14.35 -2.08
CA ARG A 10 1.53 12.96 -1.63
C ARG A 10 2.82 12.13 -1.52
N LYS A 11 3.98 12.79 -1.52
CA LYS A 11 5.33 12.22 -1.38
C LYS A 11 5.71 11.24 -2.50
N MET A 12 5.02 11.27 -3.64
CA MET A 12 5.35 10.43 -4.80
C MET A 12 6.33 11.16 -5.72
N ASP A 13 7.57 10.67 -5.77
CA ASP A 13 8.55 11.05 -6.78
C ASP A 13 8.36 10.18 -8.03
N LEU A 14 7.86 10.77 -9.11
CA LEU A 14 7.57 10.07 -10.37
C LEU A 14 8.80 9.39 -10.98
N ARG A 15 10.01 9.89 -10.70
CA ARG A 15 11.25 9.29 -11.21
C ARG A 15 11.50 7.89 -10.65
N LYS A 16 10.91 7.55 -9.51
CA LYS A 16 10.96 6.19 -8.93
C LYS A 16 9.99 5.22 -9.61
N TYR A 17 9.03 5.72 -10.38
CA TYR A 17 7.95 4.93 -10.96
C TYR A 17 7.78 5.16 -12.48
N PRO A 18 8.87 5.09 -13.28
CA PRO A 18 8.86 5.54 -14.67
C PRO A 18 7.91 4.74 -15.57
N THR A 19 7.58 3.50 -15.21
CA THR A 19 6.76 2.58 -16.01
C THR A 19 5.39 2.28 -15.41
N THR A 20 5.14 2.74 -14.17
CA THR A 20 3.94 2.33 -13.40
C THR A 20 3.09 3.49 -12.92
N VAL A 21 3.50 4.72 -13.19
CA VAL A 21 2.69 5.92 -12.98
C VAL A 21 2.62 6.70 -14.28
N VAL A 22 1.41 6.83 -14.83
CA VAL A 22 1.13 7.65 -16.02
C VAL A 22 0.29 8.85 -15.60
N VAL A 23 0.70 10.05 -16.00
CA VAL A 23 0.01 11.30 -15.66
C VAL A 23 -0.65 11.91 -16.89
N ASP A 24 -1.91 12.31 -16.75
CA ASP A 24 -2.65 13.14 -17.69
C ASP A 24 -2.88 14.50 -17.03
N GLU A 25 -2.03 15.46 -17.36
CA GLU A 25 -2.10 16.82 -16.82
C GLU A 25 -3.33 17.58 -17.29
N VAL A 26 -3.85 17.29 -18.48
CA VAL A 26 -5.04 17.96 -19.03
C VAL A 26 -6.27 17.56 -18.24
N LYS A 27 -6.42 16.26 -17.96
CA LYS A 27 -7.56 15.73 -17.19
C LYS A 27 -7.31 15.73 -15.67
N ASN A 28 -6.11 16.12 -15.23
CA ASN A 28 -5.67 16.10 -13.84
C ASN A 28 -5.81 14.72 -13.18
N ILE A 29 -5.33 13.69 -13.88
CA ILE A 29 -5.47 12.27 -13.50
C ILE A 29 -4.10 11.61 -13.44
N ALA A 30 -3.92 10.72 -12.47
CA ALA A 30 -2.82 9.76 -12.45
C ALA A 30 -3.38 8.35 -12.65
N SER A 31 -2.66 7.49 -13.36
CA SER A 31 -2.98 6.06 -13.50
C SER A 31 -1.83 5.23 -12.97
N PHE A 32 -2.14 4.36 -12.02
CA PHE A 32 -1.20 3.40 -11.43
C PHE A 32 -1.34 2.08 -12.17
N VAL A 33 -0.34 1.70 -12.94
CA VAL A 33 -0.37 0.53 -13.82
C VAL A 33 0.03 -0.72 -13.05
N PHE A 34 -0.65 -1.84 -13.31
CA PHE A 34 -0.38 -3.12 -12.68
C PHE A 34 0.27 -4.09 -13.66
N TYR A 35 1.24 -4.83 -13.14
CA TYR A 35 1.88 -5.91 -13.86
C TYR A 35 1.82 -7.18 -13.02
N ARG A 36 1.75 -8.32 -13.70
CA ARG A 36 2.07 -9.62 -13.13
C ARG A 36 3.58 -9.79 -13.00
N TYR A 37 3.99 -10.86 -12.31
CA TYR A 37 5.40 -11.26 -12.17
C TYR A 37 6.12 -11.58 -13.49
N ASP A 38 5.38 -11.95 -14.52
CA ASP A 38 5.90 -12.16 -15.88
C ASP A 38 5.99 -10.86 -16.68
N GLY A 39 5.70 -9.70 -16.07
CA GLY A 39 5.70 -8.41 -16.73
C GLY A 39 4.46 -8.14 -17.60
N ALA A 40 3.48 -9.07 -17.63
CA ALA A 40 2.25 -8.84 -18.38
C ALA A 40 1.42 -7.72 -17.74
N PHE A 41 1.01 -6.75 -18.55
CA PHE A 41 0.06 -5.72 -18.15
C PHE A 41 -1.29 -6.35 -17.79
N ILE A 42 -1.82 -6.04 -16.61
CA ILE A 42 -3.11 -6.58 -16.15
C ILE A 42 -4.14 -5.51 -15.85
N GLY A 43 -3.81 -4.22 -15.96
CA GLY A 43 -4.75 -3.13 -15.73
C GLY A 43 -4.15 -1.93 -15.04
N PHE A 44 -5.01 -1.09 -14.46
CA PHE A 44 -4.61 0.13 -13.77
C PHE A 44 -5.65 0.59 -12.73
N GLN A 45 -5.21 1.42 -11.79
CA GLN A 45 -6.11 2.25 -10.97
C GLN A 45 -5.93 3.71 -11.35
N ARG A 46 -7.03 4.30 -11.82
CA ARG A 46 -7.13 5.73 -12.05
C ARG A 46 -7.34 6.45 -10.73
N TYR A 47 -6.58 7.50 -10.52
CA TYR A 47 -6.67 8.44 -9.41
C TYR A 47 -7.03 9.84 -9.92
N ASN A 48 -8.09 10.40 -9.39
CA ASN A 48 -8.49 11.79 -9.64
C ASN A 48 -8.67 12.51 -8.30
N PRO A 49 -7.76 13.43 -7.91
CA PRO A 49 -7.83 14.11 -6.62
C PRO A 49 -9.05 15.04 -6.49
N ASN A 50 -9.67 15.44 -7.62
CA ASN A 50 -10.81 16.35 -7.66
C ASN A 50 -12.16 15.62 -7.57
N LYS A 51 -12.17 14.29 -7.46
CA LYS A 51 -13.40 13.48 -7.36
C LYS A 51 -13.61 12.96 -5.94
N ASP A 52 -14.88 12.81 -5.57
CA ASP A 52 -15.26 12.21 -4.30
C ASP A 52 -14.99 10.71 -4.26
N LYS A 53 -14.80 10.19 -3.05
CA LYS A 53 -14.48 8.77 -2.80
C LYS A 53 -15.64 7.82 -3.13
N ILE A 54 -16.89 8.31 -3.20
CA ILE A 54 -18.11 7.48 -3.13
C ILE A 54 -18.70 7.10 -4.51
N SER A 55 -18.12 7.53 -5.64
CA SER A 55 -18.67 7.19 -6.97
C SER A 55 -18.17 5.83 -7.49
N LYS A 56 -19.12 4.98 -7.92
CA LYS A 56 -18.86 3.62 -8.46
C LYS A 56 -18.01 3.61 -9.74
N ASN A 57 -18.19 4.57 -10.65
CA ASN A 57 -17.55 4.57 -11.99
C ASN A 57 -16.66 5.79 -12.26
N SER A 58 -16.73 6.80 -11.38
CA SER A 58 -16.01 8.07 -11.54
C SER A 58 -15.42 8.58 -10.22
N GLY A 59 -15.25 7.70 -9.24
CA GLY A 59 -14.74 8.06 -7.92
C GLY A 59 -13.27 8.49 -7.96
N LYS A 60 -12.82 9.00 -6.81
CA LYS A 60 -11.41 9.35 -6.55
C LYS A 60 -10.45 8.26 -7.00
N TYR A 61 -10.83 7.01 -6.78
CA TYR A 61 -10.14 5.82 -7.26
C TYR A 61 -11.08 4.99 -8.12
N PHE A 62 -10.60 4.54 -9.28
CA PHE A 62 -11.33 3.62 -10.16
C PHE A 62 -10.36 2.58 -10.71
N THR A 63 -10.57 1.32 -10.36
CA THR A 63 -9.68 0.22 -10.72
C THR A 63 -10.25 -0.59 -11.87
N VAL A 64 -9.44 -0.82 -12.90
CA VAL A 64 -9.71 -1.74 -14.01
C VAL A 64 -8.64 -2.81 -13.99
N ALA A 65 -9.05 -4.08 -13.96
CA ALA A 65 -8.14 -5.21 -14.04
C ALA A 65 -8.68 -6.27 -15.01
N ALA A 66 -7.79 -7.01 -15.65
CA ALA A 66 -8.14 -8.12 -16.51
C ALA A 66 -8.96 -9.16 -15.73
N GLN A 67 -9.93 -9.78 -16.41
CA GLN A 67 -10.80 -10.77 -15.78
C GLN A 67 -9.97 -11.91 -15.16
N GLY A 68 -10.33 -12.29 -13.94
CA GLY A 68 -9.61 -13.33 -13.19
C GLY A 68 -8.23 -12.92 -12.67
N SER A 69 -7.78 -11.67 -12.91
CA SER A 69 -6.53 -11.15 -12.35
C SER A 69 -6.78 -10.37 -11.06
N PHE A 70 -5.80 -10.39 -10.17
CA PHE A 70 -5.81 -9.58 -8.96
C PHE A 70 -4.96 -8.34 -9.15
N ALA A 71 -5.50 -7.18 -8.80
CA ALA A 71 -4.80 -5.91 -8.88
C ALA A 71 -3.97 -5.68 -7.61
N TYR A 72 -2.67 -5.43 -7.81
CA TYR A 72 -1.75 -4.97 -6.79
C TYR A 72 -0.68 -4.10 -7.45
N TRP A 73 0.00 -3.27 -6.67
CA TRP A 73 0.97 -2.30 -7.17
C TRP A 73 2.20 -2.25 -6.27
N GLY A 74 3.39 -2.11 -6.86
CA GLY A 74 4.68 -2.06 -6.16
C GLY A 74 5.54 -3.31 -6.33
N VAL A 75 5.04 -4.37 -6.96
CA VAL A 75 5.83 -5.59 -7.24
C VAL A 75 6.94 -5.37 -8.26
N GLU A 76 6.77 -4.37 -9.12
CA GLU A 76 7.71 -3.96 -10.14
C GLU A 76 8.93 -3.24 -9.56
N GLN A 77 8.85 -2.82 -8.30
CA GLN A 77 9.93 -2.12 -7.64
C GLN A 77 11.07 -3.10 -7.40
N SER A 78 12.28 -2.58 -7.20
CA SER A 78 13.44 -3.40 -6.84
C SER A 78 13.31 -3.91 -5.40
N LEU A 79 12.39 -4.85 -5.18
CA LEU A 79 12.10 -5.43 -3.88
C LEU A 79 13.25 -6.37 -3.48
N LYS A 80 13.86 -6.11 -2.32
CA LYS A 80 15.01 -6.85 -1.83
C LYS A 80 14.57 -8.16 -1.19
N LYS A 81 14.96 -9.29 -1.79
CA LYS A 81 14.69 -10.62 -1.22
C LYS A 81 15.37 -10.76 0.15
N GLY A 82 14.77 -11.52 1.05
CA GLY A 82 15.29 -11.72 2.41
C GLY A 82 15.02 -10.57 3.39
N GLU A 83 14.40 -9.48 2.95
CA GLU A 83 13.88 -8.43 3.82
C GLU A 83 12.38 -8.61 4.13
N ILE A 84 11.86 -7.79 5.04
CA ILE A 84 10.44 -7.74 5.37
C ILE A 84 9.66 -7.19 4.18
N LEU A 85 8.50 -7.76 3.87
CA LEU A 85 7.57 -7.21 2.89
C LEU A 85 6.35 -6.61 3.58
N TYR A 86 6.15 -5.31 3.41
CA TYR A 86 4.97 -4.62 3.93
C TYR A 86 3.81 -4.70 2.94
N ILE A 87 2.63 -5.05 3.44
CA ILE A 87 1.39 -5.08 2.67
C ILE A 87 0.49 -3.95 3.16
N VAL A 88 0.05 -3.11 2.22
CA VAL A 88 -0.78 -1.93 2.51
C VAL A 88 -1.98 -1.89 1.57
N GLU A 89 -2.99 -1.09 1.92
CA GLU A 89 -4.22 -1.04 1.13
C GLU A 89 -4.11 -0.20 -0.14
N GLY A 90 -3.22 0.78 -0.19
CA GLY A 90 -3.26 1.83 -1.22
C GLY A 90 -1.88 2.28 -1.66
N VAL A 91 -1.82 2.78 -2.90
CA VAL A 91 -0.57 3.19 -3.57
C VAL A 91 0.20 4.22 -2.76
N PHE A 92 -0.46 5.28 -2.27
CA PHE A 92 0.23 6.32 -1.50
C PHE A 92 0.83 5.82 -0.18
N LYS A 93 0.25 4.78 0.42
CA LYS A 93 0.82 4.12 1.61
C LYS A 93 2.10 3.36 1.23
N ALA A 94 2.10 2.66 0.10
CA ALA A 94 3.27 1.95 -0.39
C ALA A 94 4.40 2.93 -0.72
N VAL A 95 4.06 4.07 -1.34
CA VAL A 95 5.01 5.16 -1.63
C VAL A 95 5.74 5.65 -0.37
N ARG A 96 5.04 5.81 0.76
CA ARG A 96 5.67 6.22 2.03
C ARG A 96 6.75 5.24 2.45
N LEU A 97 6.47 3.94 2.34
CA LEU A 97 7.41 2.88 2.71
C LEU A 97 8.56 2.75 1.68
N HIS A 98 8.28 2.89 0.39
CA HIS A 98 9.31 2.94 -0.65
C HIS A 98 10.26 4.13 -0.44
N ASN A 99 9.76 5.27 0.04
CA ASN A 99 10.61 6.42 0.37
C ASN A 99 11.57 6.15 1.54
N LYS A 100 11.23 5.22 2.43
CA LYS A 100 12.12 4.69 3.48
C LYS A 100 13.03 3.56 2.99
N GLY A 101 12.96 3.19 1.71
CA GLY A 101 13.74 2.09 1.14
C GLY A 101 13.25 0.70 1.55
N LEU A 102 12.00 0.59 2.02
CA LEU A 102 11.36 -0.65 2.45
C LEU A 102 10.57 -1.29 1.31
N ASN A 103 10.51 -2.62 1.30
CA ASN A 103 9.66 -3.36 0.36
C ASN A 103 8.18 -3.16 0.73
N ALA A 104 7.36 -2.67 -0.20
CA ALA A 104 5.93 -2.57 0.03
C ALA A 104 5.10 -2.93 -1.20
N ILE A 105 3.92 -3.51 -0.98
CA ILE A 105 2.93 -3.78 -2.02
C ILE A 105 1.57 -3.24 -1.57
N ALA A 106 0.92 -2.49 -2.45
CA ALA A 106 -0.46 -2.07 -2.28
C ALA A 106 -1.42 -3.10 -2.88
N VAL A 107 -2.35 -3.62 -2.08
CA VAL A 107 -3.38 -4.60 -2.51
C VAL A 107 -4.70 -3.97 -2.94
N LEU A 108 -4.78 -2.63 -2.92
CA LEU A 108 -5.86 -1.81 -3.49
C LEU A 108 -7.26 -2.07 -2.89
N CYS A 109 -7.31 -2.71 -1.74
CA CYS A 109 -8.53 -2.96 -0.97
C CYS A 109 -8.18 -3.27 0.50
N ASN A 110 -9.19 -3.18 1.36
CA ASN A 110 -9.06 -3.49 2.78
C ASN A 110 -9.16 -4.99 3.10
N ASN A 111 -9.75 -5.79 2.21
CA ASN A 111 -10.02 -7.20 2.43
C ASN A 111 -9.67 -8.02 1.20
N PRO A 112 -8.38 -8.33 0.99
CA PRO A 112 -7.87 -8.92 -0.24
C PRO A 112 -8.07 -10.45 -0.29
N LYS A 113 -9.32 -10.93 -0.11
CA LYS A 113 -9.65 -12.38 -0.08
C LYS A 113 -9.06 -13.15 -1.26
N GLY A 114 -9.19 -12.60 -2.47
CA GLY A 114 -8.69 -13.22 -3.69
C GLY A 114 -7.17 -13.31 -3.77
N LEU A 115 -6.45 -12.43 -3.07
CA LEU A 115 -5.00 -12.40 -3.02
C LEU A 115 -4.41 -13.29 -1.91
N ARG A 116 -5.21 -14.03 -1.14
CA ARG A 116 -4.71 -14.82 0.00
C ARG A 116 -3.52 -15.70 -0.38
N ASN A 117 -3.63 -16.49 -1.44
CA ASN A 117 -2.56 -17.39 -1.86
C ASN A 117 -1.32 -16.63 -2.34
N GLN A 118 -1.53 -15.48 -2.99
CA GLN A 118 -0.44 -14.63 -3.46
C GLN A 118 0.32 -14.00 -2.28
N ILE A 119 -0.38 -13.50 -1.25
CA ILE A 119 0.24 -12.95 -0.04
C ILE A 119 1.00 -14.04 0.72
N LEU A 120 0.44 -15.25 0.82
CA LEU A 120 1.14 -16.40 1.41
C LEU A 120 2.42 -16.74 0.65
N LEU A 121 2.38 -16.75 -0.69
CA LEU A 121 3.56 -16.98 -1.52
C LEU A 121 4.63 -15.90 -1.28
N TRP A 122 4.22 -14.64 -1.18
CA TRP A 122 5.13 -13.56 -0.84
C TRP A 122 5.79 -13.78 0.53
N GLY A 123 5.02 -14.22 1.54
CA GLY A 123 5.57 -14.58 2.85
C GLY A 123 6.63 -15.69 2.81
N LYS A 124 6.70 -16.50 1.75
CA LYS A 124 7.75 -17.51 1.53
C LYS A 124 8.95 -16.98 0.75
N MET A 125 8.77 -15.94 -0.08
CA MET A 125 9.83 -15.32 -0.87
C MET A 125 10.62 -14.26 -0.08
N TYR A 126 9.97 -13.66 0.90
CA TYR A 126 10.52 -12.63 1.79
C TYR A 126 10.68 -13.20 3.21
N LEU A 127 11.31 -12.45 4.12
CA LEU A 127 11.53 -12.93 5.49
C LEU A 127 10.19 -13.24 6.19
N PHE A 128 9.25 -12.31 6.07
CA PHE A 128 7.82 -12.47 6.38
C PHE A 128 7.06 -11.24 5.86
N THR A 129 5.73 -11.35 5.81
CA THR A 129 4.82 -10.27 5.44
C THR A 129 4.29 -9.52 6.66
N VAL A 130 4.13 -8.21 6.53
CA VAL A 130 3.58 -7.33 7.58
C VAL A 130 2.45 -6.48 7.01
N ALA A 131 1.22 -6.67 7.49
CA ALA A 131 0.16 -5.72 7.18
C ALA A 131 0.39 -4.42 7.95
N PHE A 132 0.50 -3.29 7.23
CA PHE A 132 0.49 -1.96 7.84
C PHE A 132 -0.91 -1.36 7.70
N CYS A 133 -1.68 -1.46 8.78
CA CYS A 133 -3.11 -1.13 8.77
C CYS A 133 -3.34 0.25 9.37
N ASP A 134 -4.22 1.02 8.74
CA ASP A 134 -4.74 2.26 9.31
C ASP A 134 -5.49 2.01 10.62
N GLY A 135 -5.75 3.09 11.34
CA GLY A 135 -6.47 3.09 12.62
C GLY A 135 -7.93 2.67 12.56
N ASP A 136 -8.51 2.47 11.38
CA ASP A 136 -9.93 2.25 11.18
C ASP A 136 -10.34 0.76 11.21
N ALA A 137 -11.62 0.49 11.46
CA ALA A 137 -12.14 -0.88 11.49
C ALA A 137 -12.00 -1.62 10.14
N PRO A 138 -12.22 -0.97 8.97
CA PRO A 138 -11.92 -1.55 7.66
C PRO A 138 -10.47 -2.04 7.50
N GLY A 139 -9.48 -1.22 7.89
CA GLY A 139 -8.06 -1.48 7.71
C GLY A 139 -7.54 -2.72 8.43
N ARG A 140 -8.18 -3.09 9.53
CA ARG A 140 -7.81 -4.28 10.31
C ARG A 140 -8.08 -5.61 9.58
N LYS A 141 -8.88 -5.63 8.51
CA LYS A 141 -9.16 -6.86 7.75
C LYS A 141 -7.95 -7.39 7.00
N LEU A 142 -7.03 -6.51 6.58
CA LEU A 142 -5.80 -6.87 5.88
C LEU A 142 -4.87 -7.74 6.73
N ALA A 143 -4.82 -7.48 8.04
CA ALA A 143 -3.95 -8.17 8.98
C ALA A 143 -4.21 -9.68 9.12
N LYS A 144 -5.31 -10.19 8.58
CA LYS A 144 -5.64 -11.63 8.58
C LYS A 144 -4.87 -12.44 7.54
N TYR A 145 -4.25 -11.76 6.58
CA TYR A 145 -3.60 -12.41 5.43
C TYR A 145 -2.07 -12.43 5.52
N THR A 146 -1.49 -11.71 6.48
CA THR A 146 -0.04 -11.56 6.64
C THR A 146 0.47 -12.24 7.89
N ASP A 147 1.78 -12.49 7.95
CA ASP A 147 2.42 -13.16 9.09
C ASP A 147 2.40 -12.30 10.36
N ARG A 148 2.58 -10.98 10.19
CA ARG A 148 2.57 -9.99 11.27
C ARG A 148 1.75 -8.77 10.88
N LYS A 149 1.53 -7.86 11.83
CA LYS A 149 0.75 -6.63 11.63
C LYS A 149 1.28 -5.46 12.45
N ILE A 150 1.18 -4.26 11.88
CA ILE A 150 1.27 -2.97 12.57
C ILE A 150 -0.13 -2.37 12.53
N LEU A 151 -0.67 -2.04 13.70
CA LEU A 151 -1.96 -1.39 13.83
C LEU A 151 -1.73 0.05 14.29
N MET A 152 -2.13 0.99 13.44
CA MET A 152 -2.06 2.41 13.79
C MET A 152 -3.14 2.79 14.80
N ARG A 153 -2.92 3.91 15.51
CA ARG A 153 -3.91 4.51 16.39
C ARG A 153 -5.14 4.92 15.61
N GLU A 154 -6.27 4.94 16.30
CA GLU A 154 -7.55 5.35 15.74
C GLU A 154 -7.45 6.70 15.03
N SER A 155 -8.11 6.80 13.87
CA SER A 155 -8.09 7.99 13.00
C SER A 155 -6.73 8.38 12.40
N GLU A 156 -5.68 7.57 12.56
CA GLU A 156 -4.43 7.76 11.82
C GLU A 156 -4.42 6.94 10.51
N TYR A 157 -3.91 7.55 9.45
CA TYR A 157 -3.75 6.96 8.12
C TYR A 157 -2.29 7.02 7.68
N LEU A 158 -1.73 5.92 7.19
CA LEU A 158 -0.28 5.82 6.88
C LEU A 158 0.18 6.87 5.86
N ASP A 159 -0.68 7.25 4.92
CA ASP A 159 -0.42 8.28 3.92
C ASP A 159 -0.65 9.72 4.39
N GLU A 160 -1.00 9.93 5.67
CA GLU A 160 -1.28 11.24 6.27
C GLU A 160 -0.41 11.55 7.50
N ILE A 161 0.12 10.54 8.19
CA ILE A 161 1.00 10.73 9.35
C ILE A 161 2.35 11.38 8.98
N THR A 162 3.02 12.02 9.95
CA THR A 162 4.36 12.58 9.76
C THR A 162 5.43 11.49 9.59
N GLU A 163 6.65 11.88 9.19
CA GLU A 163 7.76 10.94 9.04
C GLU A 163 8.22 10.39 10.39
N GLU A 164 8.28 11.23 11.43
CA GLU A 164 8.62 10.83 12.80
C GLU A 164 7.61 9.82 13.34
N ARG A 165 6.33 10.02 13.01
CA ARG A 165 5.26 9.10 13.42
C ARG A 165 5.38 7.75 12.72
N LEU A 166 5.77 7.75 11.43
CA LEU A 166 6.04 6.52 10.68
C LEU A 166 7.24 5.77 11.28
N ASP A 167 8.34 6.48 11.55
CA ASP A 167 9.55 5.90 12.13
C ASP A 167 9.27 5.27 13.49
N HIS A 168 8.49 5.95 14.33
CA HIS A 168 8.04 5.41 15.61
C HIS A 168 7.30 4.06 15.47
N TYR A 169 6.42 3.89 14.48
CA TYR A 169 5.74 2.61 14.24
C TYR A 169 6.70 1.52 13.79
N LEU A 170 7.65 1.86 12.92
CA LEU A 170 8.66 0.92 12.42
C LEU A 170 9.60 0.46 13.53
N GLU A 171 10.05 1.38 14.39
CA GLU A 171 10.90 1.09 15.55
C GLU A 171 10.20 0.18 16.56
N ILE A 172 8.94 0.48 16.94
CA ILE A 172 8.17 -0.37 17.85
C ILE A 172 8.04 -1.78 17.29
N PHE A 173 7.83 -1.91 15.98
CA PHE A 173 7.69 -3.20 15.33
C PHE A 173 8.98 -4.02 15.30
N GLN A 174 10.13 -3.36 15.14
CA GLN A 174 11.44 -4.01 15.08
C GLN A 174 11.97 -4.45 16.45
N LYS A 175 11.51 -3.81 17.55
CA LYS A 175 11.89 -4.23 18.90
C LYS A 175 11.44 -5.68 19.15
N PRO A 176 12.29 -6.53 19.74
CA PRO A 176 11.86 -7.85 20.17
C PRO A 176 10.66 -7.68 21.11
N GLN A 177 9.56 -8.36 20.80
CA GLN A 177 8.42 -8.47 21.69
C GLN A 177 8.91 -9.22 22.93
N ASN A 178 9.36 -8.49 23.95
CA ASN A 178 9.58 -9.08 25.25
C ASN A 178 8.22 -9.61 25.71
N ASN A 179 8.09 -10.94 25.73
CA ASN A 179 6.97 -11.63 26.37
C ASN A 179 6.95 -11.19 27.84
N ASN A 180 6.13 -10.18 28.15
CA ASN A 180 5.51 -9.86 29.43
C ASN A 180 5.02 -8.41 29.36
N ASN A 181 3.74 -8.22 29.07
CA ASN A 181 2.87 -7.20 29.66
C ASN A 181 1.47 -7.35 29.08
N THR A 182 0.75 -8.31 29.62
CA THR A 182 -0.69 -8.18 29.86
C THR A 182 -0.87 -6.89 30.65
N ILE A 183 -1.35 -5.83 30.01
CA ILE A 183 -1.85 -4.66 30.74
C ILE A 183 -3.31 -4.96 31.01
N ASP A 184 -3.56 -5.24 32.29
CA ASP A 184 -4.86 -5.45 32.90
C ASP A 184 -5.87 -4.39 32.47
N LYS A 185 -7.04 -4.86 32.04
CA LYS A 185 -8.26 -4.05 32.02
C LYS A 185 -8.74 -3.91 33.47
N LYS A 186 -8.77 -2.69 33.98
CA LYS A 186 -9.83 -2.24 34.89
C LYS A 186 -10.64 -1.18 34.17
#